data_AF-A0A3D4Z711-F1
#
_entry.id   AF-A0A3D4Z711-F1
#
_cell.length_a   1.000
_cell.length_b   1.000
_cell.length_c   1.000
_cell.angle_alpha   90.00
_cell.angle_beta   90.00
_cell.angle_gamma   90.00
#
_symmetry.space_group_name_H-M   'P 1'
#
loop_
_entity.id
_entity.type
_entity.pdbx_description
1 polymer ?
#
loop_
_entity_poly.entity_id
_entity_poly.type
_entity_poly.pdbx_seq_one_letter_code
_entity_poly.pdbx_strand_id
1 'polypeptide(L)'
;MKSFWSASRFLILALCLSFSFFASLPTLLAAMPAPKPGMDVEAFREILIQEGGRKKPFDTFARETVRTITGREKFAGFDPVELIFSWLTETKAWEQQPILDATFQPLQKQVNLKVENGRIAPAALAANDEFQLLIQSIHTKQEAGQSLSELEKHAASLQQKMNLFYSLAAGTTLALVPVPGGAWQSLDKLAERYPDLAAMQAAAAPEAKIAGAVQAVLAGYFQNDAATFGQMGTLLRDGLREQGRNVGDTLSATDIQRELTLNRWKPFRIAWLLYALAFFILVCSLWLRGKALYIAGLSVLTAAFGVHLYGFILRCMIAGRPPVTNMYESVIWVSFGVVLFALVFEAIYRARYYAVAAAAVATLLLVLADSVPSILDPSIDPLVPVLRSNYWLTIHVLTITLSYAAFALALGVGDASLGRYIFKAKDDAKTQRLNYFIYRSIQVGVVLLAAGTILGGVWANASWGRFWGWDPKEVWALIALLGYLAILHGRYAGWLRGFGLAVGSVVAFLLVLMAWYGVNFILGVGLHSYGFSSGGAKGMAVFVGIQLLWVALAVFRYKGGKSLELRASLGNSSP
;
A
#
# COMPACT_ATOMS: atom_id res chain seq x y z
N MET A 1 18.02 -52.13 -31.05
CA MET A 1 17.50 -52.48 -29.70
C MET A 1 18.59 -53.16 -28.90
N LYS A 2 19.00 -52.55 -27.78
CA LYS A 2 19.99 -52.96 -26.75
C LYS A 2 21.00 -51.84 -26.48
N SER A 3 20.54 -50.75 -25.86
CA SER A 3 21.37 -49.76 -25.14
C SER A 3 20.48 -48.69 -24.50
N PHE A 4 19.51 -49.08 -23.67
CA PHE A 4 18.68 -48.12 -22.94
C PHE A 4 18.35 -48.53 -21.49
N TRP A 5 19.06 -49.53 -20.95
CA TRP A 5 18.73 -50.16 -19.67
C TRP A 5 19.94 -50.30 -18.73
N SER A 6 20.73 -49.23 -18.55
CA SER A 6 21.69 -49.17 -17.43
C SER A 6 21.76 -47.82 -16.70
N ALA A 7 21.15 -46.75 -17.21
CA ALA A 7 21.20 -45.43 -16.57
C ALA A 7 20.13 -45.22 -15.47
N SER A 8 19.06 -46.01 -15.45
CA SER A 8 17.92 -45.82 -14.55
C SER A 8 18.09 -46.45 -13.16
N ARG A 9 19.09 -47.32 -12.94
CA ARG A 9 19.34 -47.92 -11.61
C ARG A 9 20.28 -47.09 -10.74
N PHE A 10 21.17 -46.30 -11.34
CA PHE A 10 22.04 -45.37 -10.58
C PHE A 10 21.31 -44.10 -10.14
N LEU A 11 20.32 -43.63 -10.91
CA LEU A 11 19.53 -42.46 -10.50
C LEU A 11 18.59 -42.77 -9.32
N ILE A 12 18.04 -43.99 -9.25
CA ILE A 12 17.12 -44.38 -8.17
C ILE A 12 17.89 -44.66 -6.87
N LEU A 13 19.11 -45.20 -6.92
CA LEU A 13 19.98 -45.31 -5.74
C LEU A 13 20.53 -43.95 -5.27
N ALA A 14 20.81 -43.00 -6.18
CA ALA A 14 21.20 -41.64 -5.80
C ALA A 14 20.02 -40.81 -5.24
N LEU A 15 18.79 -41.08 -5.66
CA LEU A 15 17.56 -40.48 -5.11
C LEU A 15 17.12 -41.11 -3.78
N CYS A 16 17.51 -42.36 -3.49
CA CYS A 16 17.23 -42.99 -2.20
C CYS A 16 18.32 -42.74 -1.15
N LEU A 17 19.58 -42.44 -1.54
CA LEU A 17 20.67 -42.10 -0.61
C LEU A 17 20.81 -40.60 -0.30
N SER A 18 20.03 -39.74 -0.97
CA SER A 18 19.92 -38.31 -0.62
C SER A 18 18.81 -38.02 0.41
N PHE A 19 18.13 -39.05 0.91
CA PHE A 19 17.04 -38.92 1.89
C PHE A 19 17.43 -39.28 3.34
N SER A 20 18.72 -39.47 3.63
CA SER A 20 19.15 -39.88 4.97
C SER A 20 20.52 -39.33 5.34
N PHE A 21 20.72 -38.01 5.31
CA PHE A 21 21.83 -37.37 6.05
C PHE A 21 21.58 -35.87 6.29
N PHE A 22 20.49 -35.57 7.00
CA PHE A 22 20.34 -34.35 7.82
C PHE A 22 19.49 -34.72 9.04
N ALA A 23 20.01 -35.62 9.87
CA ALA A 23 19.60 -35.69 11.27
C ALA A 23 20.48 -34.71 12.07
N SER A 24 20.44 -33.43 11.71
CA SER A 24 20.70 -32.38 12.69
C SER A 24 19.56 -32.51 13.71
N LEU A 25 19.90 -32.67 15.00
CA LEU A 25 18.93 -32.59 16.09
C LEU A 25 17.94 -31.47 15.75
N PRO A 26 16.63 -31.73 15.58
CA PRO A 26 15.69 -30.64 15.66
C PRO A 26 15.86 -30.14 17.09
N THR A 27 16.45 -28.95 17.26
CA THR A 27 16.00 -28.09 18.36
C THR A 27 14.49 -28.16 18.27
N LEU A 28 13.87 -28.74 19.30
CA LEU A 28 12.45 -28.98 19.41
C LEU A 28 11.78 -27.60 19.39
N LEU A 29 11.64 -27.02 18.20
CA LEU A 29 10.75 -25.89 17.97
C LEU A 29 9.40 -26.44 18.38
N ALA A 30 8.84 -25.89 19.46
CA ALA A 30 7.47 -26.18 19.84
C ALA A 30 6.63 -26.10 18.56
N ALA A 31 5.77 -27.09 18.34
CA ALA A 31 4.90 -27.09 17.17
C ALA A 31 4.18 -25.74 17.11
N MET A 32 4.24 -25.09 15.95
CA MET A 32 3.62 -23.78 15.79
C MET A 32 2.12 -23.91 16.14
N PRO A 33 1.57 -23.00 16.96
CA PRO A 33 0.15 -23.07 17.31
C PRO A 33 -0.72 -23.11 16.05
N ALA A 34 -1.82 -23.87 16.10
CA ALA A 34 -2.74 -24.08 15.00
C ALA A 34 -4.13 -23.50 15.32
N PRO A 35 -4.91 -23.08 14.29
CA PRO A 35 -6.27 -22.60 14.49
C PRO A 35 -7.13 -23.64 15.21
N LYS A 36 -7.95 -23.19 16.15
CA LYS A 36 -8.78 -24.05 16.99
C LYS A 36 -10.14 -24.32 16.30
N PRO A 37 -10.51 -25.59 16.05
CA PRO A 37 -11.75 -25.91 15.36
C PRO A 37 -12.99 -25.38 16.11
N GLY A 38 -13.93 -24.78 15.37
CA GLY A 38 -15.20 -24.31 15.93
C GLY A 38 -15.16 -22.96 16.66
N MET A 39 -14.00 -22.27 16.70
CA MET A 39 -13.90 -20.92 17.27
C MET A 39 -14.56 -19.88 16.36
N ASP A 40 -15.82 -19.55 16.63
CA ASP A 40 -16.53 -18.47 15.92
C ASP A 40 -16.08 -17.10 16.43
N VAL A 41 -15.49 -16.31 15.53
CA VAL A 41 -14.97 -14.97 15.83
C VAL A 41 -15.92 -13.83 15.46
N GLU A 42 -17.11 -14.12 14.90
CA GLU A 42 -18.01 -13.07 14.36
C GLU A 42 -18.47 -12.08 15.43
N ALA A 43 -18.74 -12.54 16.66
CA ALA A 43 -19.13 -11.67 17.78
C ALA A 43 -18.06 -10.61 18.10
N PHE A 44 -16.78 -10.93 17.88
CA PHE A 44 -15.67 -10.03 18.21
C PHE A 44 -15.42 -8.99 17.13
N ARG A 45 -15.77 -9.26 15.87
CA ARG A 45 -15.48 -8.35 14.74
C ARG A 45 -16.07 -6.96 14.93
N GLU A 46 -17.24 -6.88 15.55
CA GLU A 46 -17.98 -5.63 15.79
C GLU A 46 -17.56 -4.91 17.08
N ILE A 47 -16.75 -5.54 17.94
CA ILE A 47 -16.22 -4.89 19.14
C ILE A 47 -15.40 -3.69 18.71
N LEU A 48 -15.60 -2.57 19.39
CA LEU A 48 -14.81 -1.37 19.13
C LEU A 48 -13.51 -1.41 19.94
N ILE A 49 -12.46 -0.87 19.34
CA ILE A 49 -11.18 -0.62 19.99
C ILE A 49 -10.73 0.80 19.64
N GLN A 50 -10.08 1.47 20.59
CA GLN A 50 -9.49 2.78 20.36
C GLN A 50 -7.98 2.64 20.13
N GLU A 51 -7.47 3.10 18.99
CA GLU A 51 -6.03 3.13 18.71
C GLU A 51 -5.64 4.49 18.13
N GLY A 52 -4.60 5.11 18.68
CA GLY A 52 -4.15 6.45 18.27
C GLY A 52 -5.20 7.57 18.45
N GLY A 53 -6.29 7.31 19.17
CA GLY A 53 -7.44 8.21 19.29
C GLY A 53 -8.54 8.00 18.25
N ARG A 54 -8.40 7.05 17.32
CA ARG A 54 -9.48 6.61 16.41
C ARG A 54 -10.16 5.36 16.99
N LYS A 55 -11.49 5.36 16.99
CA LYS A 55 -12.31 4.18 17.26
C LYS A 55 -12.49 3.39 15.96
N LYS A 56 -12.28 2.08 15.98
CA LYS A 56 -12.46 1.17 14.84
C LYS A 56 -12.94 -0.21 15.28
N PRO A 57 -13.55 -1.00 14.38
CA PRO A 57 -13.88 -2.39 14.68
C PRO A 57 -12.62 -3.22 14.97
N PHE A 58 -12.74 -4.20 15.86
CA PHE A 58 -11.67 -5.11 16.25
C PHE A 58 -11.20 -5.95 15.06
N ASP A 59 -12.07 -6.22 14.08
CA ASP A 59 -11.67 -6.83 12.80
C ASP A 59 -10.62 -6.00 12.05
N THR A 60 -10.80 -4.67 11.99
CA THR A 60 -9.81 -3.78 11.36
C THR A 60 -8.50 -3.81 12.14
N PHE A 61 -8.57 -3.62 13.45
CA PHE A 61 -7.40 -3.64 14.33
C PHE A 61 -6.61 -4.95 14.16
N ALA A 62 -7.27 -6.10 14.28
CA ALA A 62 -6.63 -7.40 14.16
C ALA A 62 -5.93 -7.57 12.79
N ARG A 63 -6.57 -7.16 11.69
CA ARG A 63 -5.95 -7.21 10.35
C ARG A 63 -4.72 -6.31 10.24
N GLU A 64 -4.80 -5.10 10.77
CA GLU A 64 -3.70 -4.13 10.76
C GLU A 64 -2.54 -4.63 11.64
N THR A 65 -2.80 -5.06 12.88
CA THR A 65 -1.80 -5.60 13.80
C THR A 65 -1.11 -6.84 13.24
N VAL A 66 -1.87 -7.81 12.72
CA VAL A 66 -1.31 -9.02 12.10
C VAL A 66 -0.46 -8.66 10.89
N ARG A 67 -0.90 -7.71 10.05
CA ARG A 67 -0.14 -7.22 8.90
C ARG A 67 1.15 -6.52 9.31
N THR A 68 1.12 -5.70 10.36
CA THR A 68 2.29 -4.98 10.87
C THR A 68 3.34 -5.94 11.40
N ILE A 69 2.95 -6.91 12.23
CA ILE A 69 3.87 -7.87 12.84
C ILE A 69 4.39 -8.87 11.79
N THR A 70 3.48 -9.47 11.01
CA THR A 70 3.81 -10.62 10.16
C THR A 70 4.08 -10.26 8.70
N GLY A 71 3.77 -9.04 8.26
CA GLY A 71 3.81 -8.63 6.85
C GLY A 71 2.68 -9.22 6.00
N ARG A 72 1.71 -9.93 6.58
CA ARG A 72 0.62 -10.61 5.86
C ARG A 72 -0.74 -10.30 6.48
N GLU A 73 -1.78 -10.25 5.65
CA GLU A 73 -3.16 -10.07 6.14
C GLU A 73 -3.71 -11.29 6.89
N LYS A 74 -3.16 -12.48 6.64
CA LYS A 74 -3.44 -13.74 7.35
C LYS A 74 -2.13 -14.46 7.57
N PHE A 75 -1.99 -15.15 8.69
CA PHE A 75 -0.76 -15.85 9.05
C PHE A 75 -1.08 -17.22 9.64
N ALA A 76 -0.25 -18.23 9.33
CA ALA A 76 -0.37 -19.58 9.90
C ALA A 76 -1.74 -20.27 9.73
N GLY A 77 -2.55 -19.85 8.74
CA GLY A 77 -3.91 -20.38 8.53
C GLY A 77 -4.99 -19.78 9.43
N PHE A 78 -4.64 -18.88 10.36
CA PHE A 78 -5.58 -18.22 11.26
C PHE A 78 -6.42 -17.14 10.56
N ASP A 79 -7.65 -16.95 11.06
CA ASP A 79 -8.32 -15.67 10.94
C ASP A 79 -7.57 -14.61 11.76
N PRO A 80 -7.43 -13.35 11.29
CA PRO A 80 -6.69 -12.33 12.04
C PRO A 80 -7.24 -12.10 13.44
N VAL A 81 -8.56 -12.17 13.64
CA VAL A 81 -9.18 -11.98 14.95
C VAL A 81 -8.83 -13.14 15.88
N GLU A 82 -8.90 -14.37 15.37
CA GLU A 82 -8.51 -15.57 16.13
C GLU A 82 -7.03 -15.54 16.51
N LEU A 83 -6.16 -15.06 15.60
CA LEU A 83 -4.73 -14.97 15.85
C LEU A 83 -4.39 -14.02 17.01
N ILE A 84 -5.15 -12.93 17.19
CA ILE A 84 -4.98 -12.05 18.37
C ILE A 84 -5.23 -12.84 19.66
N PHE A 85 -6.28 -13.67 19.72
CA PHE A 85 -6.56 -14.51 20.89
C PHE A 85 -5.48 -15.57 21.12
N SER A 86 -4.95 -16.17 20.05
CA SER A 86 -3.83 -17.09 20.17
C SER A 86 -2.56 -16.39 20.66
N TRP A 87 -2.26 -15.17 20.19
CA TRP A 87 -1.15 -14.37 20.70
C TRP A 87 -1.31 -13.94 22.16
N LEU A 88 -2.55 -13.71 22.63
CA LEU A 88 -2.83 -13.37 24.03
C LEU A 88 -2.70 -14.58 24.97
N THR A 89 -3.17 -15.74 24.54
CA THR A 89 -3.29 -16.93 25.40
C THR A 89 -2.11 -17.89 25.30
N GLU A 90 -1.39 -17.88 24.17
CA GLU A 90 -0.29 -18.79 23.86
C GLU A 90 1.02 -18.01 23.58
N THR A 91 1.21 -16.85 24.21
CA THR A 91 2.36 -15.93 24.04
C THR A 91 3.70 -16.66 24.08
N LYS A 92 3.89 -17.57 25.04
CA LYS A 92 5.14 -18.34 25.22
C LYS A 92 5.44 -19.29 24.07
N ALA A 93 4.42 -19.82 23.42
CA ALA A 93 4.62 -20.59 22.20
C ALA A 93 5.00 -19.67 21.04
N TRP A 94 4.28 -18.54 20.89
CA TRP A 94 4.47 -17.61 19.77
C TRP A 94 5.77 -16.80 19.81
N GLU A 95 6.31 -16.48 20.99
CA GLU A 95 7.60 -15.76 21.09
C GLU A 95 8.77 -16.56 20.53
N GLN A 96 8.62 -17.88 20.40
CA GLN A 96 9.61 -18.80 19.82
C GLN A 96 9.39 -19.04 18.32
N GLN A 97 8.26 -18.62 17.75
CA GLN A 97 7.94 -18.84 16.34
C GLN A 97 8.43 -17.68 15.47
N PRO A 98 8.88 -17.93 14.23
CA PRO A 98 9.37 -16.90 13.34
C PRO A 98 8.23 -16.05 12.76
N ILE A 99 7.62 -15.19 13.58
CA ILE A 99 6.47 -14.36 13.20
C ILE A 99 6.88 -13.00 12.62
N LEU A 100 8.03 -12.46 13.00
CA LEU A 100 8.45 -11.12 12.59
C LEU A 100 9.04 -11.16 11.17
N ASP A 101 8.51 -10.32 10.28
CA ASP A 101 9.06 -10.15 8.93
C ASP A 101 10.39 -9.36 8.97
N ALA A 102 11.48 -10.06 8.64
CA ALA A 102 12.87 -9.60 8.74
C ALA A 102 13.61 -9.83 7.42
N THR A 103 13.05 -9.40 6.28
CA THR A 103 13.57 -9.67 4.93
C THR A 103 14.77 -8.81 4.49
N PHE A 104 15.14 -7.78 5.26
CA PHE A 104 16.21 -6.85 4.88
C PHE A 104 17.61 -7.44 5.13
N GLN A 105 18.18 -8.04 4.09
CA GLN A 105 19.48 -8.74 4.14
C GLN A 105 20.66 -7.92 4.71
N PRO A 106 20.82 -6.60 4.44
CA PRO A 106 21.94 -5.85 5.01
C PRO A 106 21.90 -5.82 6.55
N LEU A 107 20.71 -5.67 7.14
CA LEU A 107 20.54 -5.74 8.59
C LEU A 107 20.87 -7.13 9.12
N GLN A 108 20.39 -8.18 8.44
CA GLN A 108 20.68 -9.57 8.83
C GLN A 108 22.19 -9.84 8.92
N LYS A 109 22.96 -9.31 7.96
CA LYS A 109 24.42 -9.48 7.93
C LYS A 109 25.14 -8.64 8.98
N GLN A 110 24.66 -7.42 9.25
CA GLN A 110 25.32 -6.51 10.19
C GLN A 110 25.24 -6.99 11.64
N VAL A 111 24.09 -7.53 12.06
CA VAL A 111 23.84 -7.97 13.45
C VAL A 111 23.69 -9.49 13.56
N ASN A 112 24.23 -10.22 12.57
CA ASN A 112 24.25 -11.68 12.49
C ASN A 112 22.91 -12.37 12.81
N LEU A 113 21.81 -11.85 12.25
CA LEU A 113 20.47 -12.38 12.52
C LEU A 113 20.27 -13.73 11.84
N LYS A 114 19.99 -14.74 12.65
CA LYS A 114 19.56 -16.06 12.18
C LYS A 114 18.07 -15.99 11.82
N VAL A 115 17.79 -15.85 10.54
CA VAL A 115 16.43 -15.80 10.00
C VAL A 115 16.04 -17.11 9.33
N GLU A 116 14.80 -17.52 9.50
CA GLU A 116 14.19 -18.66 8.81
C GLU A 116 13.19 -18.15 7.78
N ASN A 117 13.41 -18.45 6.49
CA ASN A 117 12.54 -17.98 5.40
C ASN A 117 12.28 -16.45 5.41
N GLY A 118 13.29 -15.67 5.81
CA GLY A 118 13.20 -14.21 5.93
C GLY A 118 12.44 -13.71 7.16
N ARG A 119 12.20 -14.56 8.16
CA ARG A 119 11.51 -14.24 9.40
C ARG A 119 12.35 -14.57 10.63
N ILE A 120 12.02 -13.96 11.77
CA ILE A 120 12.69 -14.21 13.04
C ILE A 120 11.69 -14.28 14.19
N ALA A 121 12.03 -15.08 15.20
CA ALA A 121 11.24 -15.18 16.42
C ALA A 121 11.47 -13.96 17.32
N PRO A 122 10.41 -13.41 17.96
CA PRO A 122 10.54 -12.31 18.93
C PRO A 122 11.60 -12.59 20.01
N ALA A 123 11.60 -13.78 20.60
CA ALA A 123 12.57 -14.14 21.63
C ALA A 123 14.00 -14.20 21.09
N ALA A 124 14.19 -14.72 19.87
CA ALA A 124 15.50 -14.78 19.23
C ALA A 124 16.05 -13.38 18.88
N LEU A 125 15.17 -12.45 18.51
CA LEU A 125 15.55 -11.05 18.25
C LEU A 125 15.87 -10.31 19.55
N ALA A 126 15.06 -10.51 20.60
CA ALA A 126 15.28 -9.91 21.91
C ALA A 126 16.62 -10.37 22.52
N ALA A 127 17.01 -11.63 22.30
CA ALA A 127 18.26 -12.20 22.78
C ALA A 127 19.51 -11.86 21.94
N ASN A 128 19.39 -11.05 20.87
CA ASN A 128 20.52 -10.68 20.03
C ASN A 128 21.18 -9.38 20.51
N ASP A 129 22.35 -9.50 21.16
CA ASP A 129 23.07 -8.37 21.74
C ASP A 129 23.49 -7.31 20.71
N GLU A 130 23.95 -7.72 19.52
CA GLU A 130 24.35 -6.79 18.44
C GLU A 130 23.17 -5.94 17.97
N PHE A 131 21.99 -6.54 17.87
CA PHE A 131 20.76 -5.86 17.55
C PHE A 131 20.35 -4.89 18.66
N GLN A 132 20.42 -5.30 19.94
CA GLN A 132 20.09 -4.41 21.06
C GLN A 132 21.04 -3.20 21.13
N LEU A 133 22.34 -3.40 20.89
CA LEU A 133 23.32 -2.31 20.79
C LEU A 133 23.00 -1.34 19.64
N LEU A 134 22.62 -1.88 18.47
CA LEU A 134 22.18 -1.05 17.35
C LEU A 134 20.95 -0.23 17.70
N ILE A 135 19.93 -0.81 18.35
CA ILE A 135 18.74 -0.10 18.80
C ILE A 135 19.08 1.01 19.80
N GLN A 136 20.00 0.75 20.74
CA GLN A 136 20.46 1.79 21.67
C GLN A 136 21.12 2.96 20.93
N SER A 137 21.97 2.67 19.94
CA SER A 137 22.60 3.72 19.12
C SER A 137 21.60 4.54 18.31
N ILE A 138 20.52 3.90 17.85
CA ILE A 138 19.42 4.55 17.12
C ILE A 138 18.68 5.52 18.05
N HIS A 139 18.35 5.10 19.27
CA HIS A 139 17.71 5.97 20.26
C HIS A 139 18.55 7.22 20.53
N THR A 140 19.86 7.07 20.77
CA THR A 140 20.76 8.21 20.98
C THR A 140 20.82 9.15 19.77
N LYS A 141 20.84 8.62 18.54
CA LYS A 141 20.79 9.46 17.32
C LYS A 141 19.48 10.23 17.17
N GLN A 142 18.36 9.58 17.47
CA GLN A 142 17.03 10.21 17.40
C GLN A 142 16.90 11.33 18.43
N GLU A 143 17.38 11.11 19.66
CA GLU A 143 17.44 12.15 20.70
C GLU A 143 18.33 13.33 20.30
N ALA A 144 19.42 13.07 19.56
CA ALA A 144 20.28 14.09 18.99
C ALA A 144 19.72 14.77 17.72
N GLY A 145 18.50 14.40 17.27
CA GLY A 145 17.87 14.96 16.07
C GLY A 145 18.53 14.56 14.75
N GLN A 146 19.35 13.51 14.73
CA GLN A 146 20.03 13.03 13.53
C GLN A 146 19.12 12.14 12.69
N SER A 147 19.30 12.19 11.36
CA SER A 147 18.57 11.31 10.45
C SER A 147 19.12 9.88 10.50
N LEU A 148 18.22 8.90 10.48
CA LEU A 148 18.58 7.49 10.44
C LEU A 148 18.94 7.05 9.03
N SER A 149 19.98 6.22 8.92
CA SER A 149 20.29 5.47 7.70
C SER A 149 19.17 4.48 7.37
N GLU A 150 19.12 4.00 6.12
CA GLU A 150 18.12 2.99 5.72
C GLU A 150 18.18 1.74 6.58
N LEU A 151 19.39 1.27 6.95
CA LEU A 151 19.55 0.10 7.80
C LEU A 151 18.98 0.34 9.20
N GLU A 152 19.25 1.50 9.79
CA GLU A 152 18.74 1.89 11.09
C GLU A 152 17.21 2.02 11.10
N LYS A 153 16.60 2.54 10.03
CA LYS A 153 15.14 2.56 9.88
C LYS A 153 14.54 1.15 9.86
N HIS A 154 15.18 0.21 9.15
CA HIS A 154 14.73 -1.19 9.14
C HIS A 154 14.90 -1.86 10.51
N ALA A 155 15.97 -1.56 11.24
CA ALA A 155 16.17 -2.06 12.60
C ALA A 155 15.12 -1.52 13.58
N ALA A 156 14.87 -0.20 13.55
CA ALA A 156 13.84 0.44 14.37
C ALA A 156 12.44 -0.13 14.06
N SER A 157 12.11 -0.33 12.79
CA SER A 157 10.85 -0.96 12.39
C SER A 157 10.73 -2.40 12.92
N LEU A 158 11.79 -3.19 12.85
CA LEU A 158 11.79 -4.56 13.37
C LEU A 158 11.61 -4.59 14.91
N GLN A 159 12.25 -3.68 15.63
CA GLN A 159 12.04 -3.49 17.08
C GLN A 159 10.60 -3.09 17.41
N GLN A 160 10.01 -2.17 16.64
CA GLN A 160 8.61 -1.75 16.82
C GLN A 160 7.63 -2.93 16.65
N LYS A 161 7.85 -3.81 15.67
CA LYS A 161 7.03 -5.03 15.49
C LYS A 161 7.13 -5.96 16.70
N MET A 162 8.34 -6.15 17.24
CA MET A 162 8.55 -6.96 18.44
C MET A 162 7.85 -6.35 19.67
N ASN A 163 8.00 -5.03 19.87
CA ASN A 163 7.34 -4.32 20.97
C ASN A 163 5.82 -4.38 20.86
N LEU A 164 5.27 -4.29 19.65
CA LEU A 164 3.85 -4.41 19.40
C LEU A 164 3.33 -5.81 19.77
N PHE A 165 4.06 -6.87 19.40
CA PHE A 165 3.71 -8.25 19.79
C PHE A 165 3.65 -8.40 21.31
N TYR A 166 4.69 -7.96 22.04
CA TYR A 166 4.70 -8.08 23.50
C TYR A 166 3.67 -7.17 24.19
N SER A 167 3.46 -5.96 23.69
CA SER A 167 2.42 -5.05 24.21
C SER A 167 1.01 -5.59 23.97
N LEU A 168 0.77 -6.25 22.84
CA LEU A 168 -0.47 -6.95 22.57
C LEU A 168 -0.66 -8.12 23.54
N ALA A 169 0.36 -8.98 23.68
CA ALA A 169 0.30 -10.13 24.58
C ALA A 169 0.08 -9.72 26.05
N ALA A 170 0.61 -8.56 26.46
CA ALA A 170 0.38 -7.99 27.78
C ALA A 170 -0.99 -7.31 27.92
N GLY A 171 -1.76 -7.13 26.84
CA GLY A 171 -3.06 -6.46 26.84
C GLY A 171 -3.01 -4.93 26.85
N THR A 172 -1.83 -4.33 26.79
CA THR A 172 -1.65 -2.86 26.90
C THR A 172 -2.11 -2.10 25.66
N THR A 173 -2.09 -2.75 24.49
CA THR A 173 -2.61 -2.16 23.24
C THR A 173 -4.11 -2.36 23.07
N LEU A 174 -4.75 -3.19 23.90
CA LEU A 174 -6.17 -3.55 23.77
C LEU A 174 -7.07 -2.58 24.54
N ALA A 175 -7.10 -1.32 24.09
CA ALA A 175 -7.95 -0.26 24.65
C ALA A 175 -9.43 -0.46 24.24
N LEU A 176 -10.11 -1.35 24.97
CA LEU A 176 -11.46 -1.83 24.67
C LEU A 176 -12.56 -1.15 25.48
N VAL A 177 -12.26 -0.70 26.71
CA VAL A 177 -13.29 -0.26 27.66
C VAL A 177 -13.48 1.27 27.59
N PRO A 178 -14.63 1.77 27.11
CA PRO A 178 -14.89 3.20 27.03
C PRO A 178 -14.99 3.83 28.42
N VAL A 179 -14.40 5.02 28.58
CA VAL A 179 -14.47 5.81 29.82
C VAL A 179 -14.88 7.26 29.52
N PRO A 180 -15.56 7.94 30.46
CA PRO A 180 -15.98 9.33 30.25
C PRO A 180 -14.80 10.27 30.00
N GLY A 181 -14.82 11.01 28.90
CA GLY A 181 -13.94 12.15 28.64
C GLY A 181 -12.44 11.83 28.48
N GLY A 182 -12.05 10.57 28.26
CA GLY A 182 -10.65 10.15 28.22
C GLY A 182 -10.35 9.02 27.22
N ALA A 183 -9.08 8.62 27.17
CA ALA A 183 -8.65 7.45 26.42
C ALA A 183 -9.24 6.17 27.01
N TRP A 184 -9.64 5.23 26.16
CA TRP A 184 -10.24 3.97 26.58
C TRP A 184 -9.27 3.15 27.41
N GLN A 185 -9.79 2.45 28.40
CA GLN A 185 -8.99 1.59 29.27
C GLN A 185 -8.59 0.31 28.53
N SER A 186 -7.31 -0.02 28.67
CA SER A 186 -6.70 -1.22 28.13
C SER A 186 -6.97 -2.45 28.99
N LEU A 187 -6.77 -3.63 28.41
CA LEU A 187 -7.08 -4.89 29.06
C LEU A 187 -6.22 -5.14 30.31
N ASP A 188 -4.95 -4.74 30.30
CA ASP A 188 -4.06 -4.81 31.47
C ASP A 188 -4.60 -3.98 32.64
N LYS A 189 -5.13 -2.78 32.37
CA LYS A 189 -5.73 -1.91 33.38
C LYS A 189 -7.04 -2.45 33.93
N LEU A 190 -7.82 -3.12 33.08
CA LEU A 190 -9.01 -3.82 33.53
C LEU A 190 -8.65 -5.01 34.44
N ALA A 191 -7.61 -5.77 34.09
CA ALA A 191 -7.12 -6.90 34.88
C ALA A 191 -6.49 -6.45 36.21
N GLU A 192 -5.76 -5.33 36.24
CA GLU A 192 -5.22 -4.73 37.47
C GLU A 192 -6.34 -4.34 38.44
N ARG A 193 -7.45 -3.80 37.91
CA ARG A 193 -8.60 -3.38 38.71
C ARG A 193 -9.46 -4.56 39.20
N TYR A 194 -9.56 -5.63 38.40
CA TYR A 194 -10.36 -6.82 38.70
C TYR A 194 -9.51 -8.09 38.56
N PRO A 195 -8.60 -8.36 39.53
CA PRO A 195 -7.61 -9.43 39.41
C PRO A 195 -8.22 -10.82 39.54
N ASP A 196 -9.35 -10.96 40.24
CA ASP A 196 -10.00 -12.25 40.50
C ASP A 196 -11.52 -12.15 40.47
N LEU A 197 -12.17 -13.33 40.51
CA LEU A 197 -13.63 -13.45 40.47
C LEU A 197 -14.30 -12.80 41.69
N ALA A 198 -13.64 -12.79 42.86
CA ALA A 198 -14.20 -12.20 44.06
C ALA A 198 -14.28 -10.66 43.95
N ALA A 199 -13.23 -10.03 43.42
CA ALA A 199 -13.19 -8.61 43.12
C ALA A 199 -14.25 -8.21 42.08
N MET A 200 -14.51 -9.07 41.09
CA MET A 200 -15.57 -8.84 40.09
C MET A 200 -16.96 -8.94 40.71
N GLN A 201 -17.21 -9.96 41.53
CA GLN A 201 -18.53 -10.19 42.16
C GLN A 201 -18.86 -9.14 43.22
N ALA A 202 -17.84 -8.65 43.94
CA ALA A 202 -17.99 -7.58 44.93
C ALA A 202 -18.29 -6.21 44.28
N ALA A 203 -17.95 -6.02 43.01
CA ALA A 203 -18.12 -4.75 42.31
C ALA A 203 -19.48 -4.67 41.61
N ALA A 204 -20.28 -3.66 41.98
CA ALA A 204 -21.52 -3.34 41.27
C ALA A 204 -21.30 -2.60 39.92
N ALA A 205 -20.05 -2.34 39.55
CA ALA A 205 -19.68 -1.55 38.40
C ALA A 205 -19.86 -2.34 37.07
N PRO A 206 -20.38 -1.73 35.99
CA PRO A 206 -20.52 -2.39 34.69
C PRO A 206 -19.23 -3.01 34.16
N GLU A 207 -18.09 -2.40 34.45
CA GLU A 207 -16.75 -2.83 34.04
C GLU A 207 -16.38 -4.19 34.64
N ALA A 208 -16.92 -4.56 35.80
CA ALA A 208 -16.67 -5.87 36.42
C ALA A 208 -17.29 -7.03 35.60
N LYS A 209 -18.47 -6.80 35.00
CA LYS A 209 -19.08 -7.77 34.08
C LYS A 209 -18.26 -7.93 32.81
N ILE A 210 -17.75 -6.82 32.28
CA ILE A 210 -16.86 -6.80 31.12
C ILE A 210 -15.57 -7.58 31.44
N ALA A 211 -14.96 -7.32 32.60
CA ALA A 211 -13.76 -8.03 33.04
C ALA A 211 -13.98 -9.55 33.15
N GLY A 212 -15.10 -9.97 33.74
CA GLY A 212 -15.48 -11.38 33.82
C GLY A 212 -15.69 -12.02 32.44
N ALA A 213 -16.35 -11.31 31.51
CA ALA A 213 -16.52 -11.78 30.14
C ALA A 213 -15.18 -11.92 29.41
N VAL A 214 -14.24 -10.97 29.56
CA VAL A 214 -12.91 -11.09 28.95
C VAL A 214 -12.15 -12.30 29.50
N GLN A 215 -12.12 -12.48 30.83
CA GLN A 215 -11.45 -13.63 31.43
C GLN A 215 -12.06 -14.95 30.93
N ALA A 216 -13.39 -15.04 30.85
CA ALA A 216 -14.07 -16.23 30.36
C ALA A 216 -13.83 -16.49 28.85
N VAL A 217 -13.76 -15.45 28.02
CA VAL A 217 -13.37 -15.56 26.60
C VAL A 217 -11.95 -16.11 26.46
N LEU A 218 -10.99 -15.53 27.17
CA LEU A 218 -9.59 -15.97 27.11
C LEU A 218 -9.43 -17.40 27.63
N ALA A 219 -10.11 -17.75 28.72
CA ALA A 219 -10.12 -19.10 29.28
C ALA A 219 -10.77 -20.10 28.31
N GLY A 220 -11.91 -19.75 27.71
CA GLY A 220 -12.60 -20.59 26.72
C GLY A 220 -11.74 -20.84 25.48
N TYR A 221 -11.08 -19.80 24.97
CA TYR A 221 -10.14 -19.97 23.85
C TYR A 221 -8.95 -20.85 24.24
N PHE A 222 -8.32 -20.61 25.40
CA PHE A 222 -7.18 -21.39 25.87
C PHE A 222 -7.53 -22.88 26.04
N GLN A 223 -8.69 -23.17 26.64
CA GLN A 223 -9.19 -24.53 26.91
C GLN A 223 -9.83 -25.22 25.70
N ASN A 224 -9.89 -24.54 24.54
CA ASN A 224 -10.54 -25.04 23.34
C ASN A 224 -12.07 -25.29 23.52
N ASP A 225 -12.72 -24.49 24.35
CA ASP A 225 -14.17 -24.51 24.56
C ASP A 225 -14.86 -23.44 23.69
N ALA A 226 -15.28 -23.87 22.50
CA ALA A 226 -15.95 -23.02 21.52
C ALA A 226 -17.31 -22.47 22.02
N ALA A 227 -18.01 -23.21 22.88
CA ALA A 227 -19.30 -22.78 23.41
C ALA A 227 -19.12 -21.59 24.36
N THR A 228 -18.20 -21.71 25.31
CA THR A 228 -17.86 -20.61 26.23
C THR A 228 -17.28 -19.42 25.47
N PHE A 229 -16.36 -19.65 24.52
CA PHE A 229 -15.77 -18.58 23.71
C PHE A 229 -16.82 -17.77 22.96
N GLY A 230 -17.76 -18.43 22.27
CA GLY A 230 -18.80 -17.74 21.50
C GLY A 230 -19.86 -17.05 22.37
N GLN A 231 -20.31 -17.71 23.44
CA GLN A 231 -21.32 -17.12 24.35
C GLN A 231 -20.76 -15.91 25.09
N MET A 232 -19.56 -16.04 25.66
CA MET A 232 -18.92 -14.95 26.41
C MET A 232 -18.43 -13.85 25.47
N GLY A 233 -18.06 -14.17 24.22
CA GLY A 233 -17.76 -13.18 23.20
C GLY A 233 -18.97 -12.30 22.85
N THR A 234 -20.15 -12.91 22.76
CA THR A 234 -21.41 -12.18 22.57
C THR A 234 -21.72 -11.26 23.74
N LEU A 235 -21.60 -11.77 24.97
CA LEU A 235 -21.79 -10.97 26.19
C LEU A 235 -20.79 -9.83 26.30
N LEU A 236 -19.52 -10.07 25.96
CA LEU A 236 -18.47 -9.05 25.94
C LEU A 236 -18.81 -7.93 24.94
N ARG A 237 -19.19 -8.29 23.71
CA ARG A 237 -19.60 -7.32 22.69
C ARG A 237 -20.76 -6.46 23.17
N ASP A 238 -21.80 -7.09 23.72
CA ASP A 238 -23.01 -6.38 24.14
C ASP A 238 -22.72 -5.47 25.35
N GLY A 239 -21.93 -5.95 26.33
CA GLY A 239 -21.51 -5.16 27.48
C GLY A 239 -20.63 -3.96 27.12
N LEU A 240 -19.66 -4.14 26.21
CA LEU A 240 -18.83 -3.02 25.72
C LEU A 240 -19.65 -2.00 24.93
N ARG A 241 -20.63 -2.46 24.14
CA ARG A 241 -21.53 -1.59 23.39
C ARG A 241 -22.45 -0.79 24.30
N GLU A 242 -22.97 -1.41 25.35
CA GLU A 242 -23.76 -0.74 26.39
C GLU A 242 -22.91 0.31 27.12
N GLN A 243 -21.71 -0.06 27.56
CA GLN A 243 -20.78 0.87 28.21
C GLN A 243 -20.47 2.09 27.33
N GLY A 244 -20.16 1.86 26.05
CA GLY A 244 -19.91 2.95 25.10
C GLY A 244 -21.11 3.88 24.91
N ARG A 245 -22.34 3.36 24.93
CA ARG A 245 -23.56 4.19 24.90
C ARG A 245 -23.73 5.01 26.18
N ASN A 246 -23.48 4.40 27.33
CA ASN A 246 -23.62 5.05 28.64
C ASN A 246 -22.66 6.24 28.80
N VAL A 247 -21.43 6.12 28.29
CA VAL A 247 -20.43 7.20 28.36
C VAL A 247 -20.50 8.16 27.17
N GLY A 248 -21.40 7.93 26.20
CA GLY A 248 -21.52 8.74 24.99
C GLY A 248 -20.34 8.60 24.01
N ASP A 249 -19.51 7.57 24.17
CA ASP A 249 -18.29 7.35 23.39
C ASP A 249 -18.37 6.03 22.62
N THR A 250 -19.11 6.04 21.51
CA THR A 250 -19.33 4.86 20.67
C THR A 250 -19.35 5.23 19.17
N LEU A 251 -19.49 4.23 18.29
CA LEU A 251 -19.76 4.41 16.86
C LEU A 251 -21.17 3.92 16.52
N SER A 252 -21.77 4.49 15.47
CA SER A 252 -23.06 3.99 14.99
C SER A 252 -22.90 2.59 14.40
N ALA A 253 -23.97 1.78 14.44
CA ALA A 253 -23.95 0.44 13.83
C ALA A 253 -23.62 0.52 12.33
N THR A 254 -24.11 1.56 11.65
CA THR A 254 -23.84 1.79 10.23
C THR A 254 -22.37 2.06 9.97
N ASP A 255 -21.68 2.81 10.83
CA ASP A 255 -20.25 3.10 10.66
C ASP A 255 -19.39 1.84 10.86
N ILE A 256 -19.73 1.02 11.85
CA ILE A 256 -19.10 -0.29 12.07
C ILE A 256 -19.27 -1.16 10.82
N GLN A 257 -20.50 -1.29 10.30
CA GLN A 257 -20.78 -2.12 9.14
C GLN A 257 -20.14 -1.61 7.85
N ARG A 258 -19.99 -0.28 7.67
CA ARG A 258 -19.26 0.29 6.52
C ARG A 258 -17.81 -0.18 6.49
N GLU A 259 -17.13 -0.14 7.63
CA GLU A 259 -15.74 -0.54 7.73
C GLU A 259 -15.55 -2.05 7.60
N LEU A 260 -16.44 -2.85 8.21
CA LEU A 260 -16.46 -4.30 8.00
C LEU A 260 -16.72 -4.67 6.53
N THR A 261 -17.61 -3.93 5.86
CA THR A 261 -17.88 -4.11 4.42
C THR A 261 -16.63 -3.80 3.59
N LEU A 262 -15.92 -2.71 3.90
CA LEU A 262 -14.67 -2.35 3.23
C LEU A 262 -13.62 -3.48 3.38
N ASN A 263 -13.46 -4.01 4.59
CA ASN A 263 -12.52 -5.09 4.90
C ASN A 263 -12.86 -6.40 4.18
N ARG A 264 -14.15 -6.74 4.09
CA ARG A 264 -14.64 -7.98 3.45
C ARG A 264 -14.58 -7.91 1.93
N TRP A 265 -15.08 -6.83 1.33
CA TRP A 265 -15.21 -6.71 -0.13
C TRP A 265 -13.92 -6.30 -0.83
N LYS A 266 -13.06 -5.52 -0.17
CA LYS A 266 -11.80 -5.00 -0.76
C LYS A 266 -12.00 -4.41 -2.16
N PRO A 267 -12.82 -3.34 -2.30
CA PRO A 267 -13.23 -2.82 -3.60
C PRO A 267 -12.06 -2.45 -4.51
N PHE A 268 -10.94 -1.96 -3.97
CA PHE A 268 -9.74 -1.66 -4.76
C PHE A 268 -9.11 -2.90 -5.40
N ARG A 269 -9.18 -4.07 -4.73
CA ARG A 269 -8.74 -5.36 -5.27
C ARG A 269 -9.62 -5.81 -6.44
N ILE A 270 -10.94 -5.73 -6.26
CA ILE A 270 -11.92 -6.04 -7.31
C ILE A 270 -11.73 -5.08 -8.50
N ALA A 271 -11.53 -3.79 -8.23
CA ALA A 271 -11.33 -2.78 -9.27
C ALA A 271 -10.11 -3.09 -10.14
N TRP A 272 -8.96 -3.46 -9.56
CA TRP A 272 -7.78 -3.77 -10.38
C TRP A 272 -7.93 -5.07 -11.19
N LEU A 273 -8.63 -6.08 -10.65
CA LEU A 273 -8.97 -7.29 -11.41
C LEU A 273 -9.84 -6.95 -12.63
N LEU A 274 -10.84 -6.09 -12.45
CA LEU A 274 -11.70 -5.64 -13.54
C LEU A 274 -10.97 -4.71 -14.52
N TYR A 275 -10.06 -3.85 -14.06
CA TYR A 275 -9.22 -3.05 -14.95
C TYR A 275 -8.27 -3.92 -15.77
N ALA A 276 -7.70 -4.97 -15.18
CA ALA A 276 -6.86 -5.93 -15.90
C ALA A 276 -7.68 -6.66 -16.98
N LEU A 277 -8.89 -7.11 -16.63
CA LEU A 277 -9.81 -7.71 -17.59
C LEU A 277 -10.17 -6.74 -18.73
N ALA A 278 -10.51 -5.49 -18.40
CA ALA A 278 -10.78 -4.44 -19.38
C ALA A 278 -9.58 -4.21 -20.30
N PHE A 279 -8.36 -4.16 -19.75
CA PHE A 279 -7.14 -4.00 -20.53
C PHE A 279 -6.99 -5.10 -21.57
N PHE A 280 -7.11 -6.38 -21.18
CA PHE A 280 -6.98 -7.50 -22.12
C PHE A 280 -8.07 -7.46 -23.19
N ILE A 281 -9.34 -7.23 -22.83
CA ILE A 281 -10.44 -7.12 -23.80
C ILE A 281 -10.21 -5.97 -24.78
N LEU A 282 -9.79 -4.80 -24.29
CA LEU A 282 -9.54 -3.63 -25.12
C LEU A 282 -8.34 -3.85 -26.06
N VAL A 283 -7.26 -4.48 -25.60
CA VAL A 283 -6.12 -4.87 -26.46
C VAL A 283 -6.58 -5.87 -27.54
N CYS A 284 -7.34 -6.89 -27.18
CA CYS A 284 -7.94 -7.82 -28.15
C CYS A 284 -8.83 -7.10 -29.16
N SER A 285 -9.59 -6.08 -28.74
CA SER A 285 -10.43 -5.26 -29.63
C SER A 285 -9.61 -4.50 -30.68
N LEU A 286 -8.38 -4.10 -30.35
CA LEU A 286 -7.47 -3.43 -31.29
C LEU A 286 -6.89 -4.42 -32.31
N TRP A 287 -6.59 -5.65 -31.88
CA TRP A 287 -6.02 -6.69 -32.74
C TRP A 287 -7.07 -7.27 -33.70
N LEU A 288 -8.23 -7.68 -33.17
CA LEU A 288 -9.32 -8.30 -33.91
C LEU A 288 -10.25 -7.29 -34.59
N ARG A 289 -10.10 -5.99 -34.29
CA ARG A 289 -10.92 -4.88 -34.84
C ARG A 289 -12.43 -5.01 -34.58
N GLY A 290 -12.83 -5.78 -33.56
CA GLY A 290 -14.24 -6.02 -33.21
C GLY A 290 -14.88 -4.86 -32.45
N LYS A 291 -15.98 -4.29 -32.99
CA LYS A 291 -16.77 -3.25 -32.30
C LYS A 291 -17.39 -3.76 -30.99
N ALA A 292 -17.88 -4.99 -30.98
CA ALA A 292 -18.47 -5.62 -29.79
C ALA A 292 -17.44 -5.77 -28.66
N LEU A 293 -16.22 -6.23 -28.99
CA LEU A 293 -15.11 -6.32 -28.02
C LEU A 293 -14.73 -4.96 -27.45
N TYR A 294 -14.72 -3.92 -28.29
CA TYR A 294 -14.43 -2.57 -27.82
C TYR A 294 -15.49 -2.06 -26.83
N ILE A 295 -16.77 -2.25 -27.14
CA ILE A 295 -17.87 -1.87 -26.24
C ILE A 295 -17.79 -2.69 -24.94
N ALA A 296 -17.59 -4.00 -25.03
CA ALA A 296 -17.43 -4.86 -23.85
C ALA A 296 -16.26 -4.39 -22.97
N GLY A 297 -15.10 -4.11 -23.55
CA GLY A 297 -13.93 -3.63 -22.83
C GLY A 297 -14.17 -2.27 -22.15
N LEU A 298 -14.86 -1.35 -22.84
CA LEU A 298 -15.23 -0.06 -22.27
C LEU A 298 -16.26 -0.20 -21.15
N SER A 299 -17.25 -1.08 -21.29
CA SER A 299 -18.24 -1.38 -20.25
C SER A 299 -17.58 -1.96 -18.99
N VAL A 300 -16.62 -2.88 -19.14
CA VAL A 300 -15.86 -3.42 -18.00
C VAL A 300 -14.99 -2.33 -17.37
N LEU A 301 -14.34 -1.46 -18.16
CA LEU A 301 -13.58 -0.32 -17.66
C LEU A 301 -14.45 0.63 -16.82
N THR A 302 -15.64 0.97 -17.31
CA THR A 302 -16.58 1.85 -16.59
C THR A 302 -17.15 1.18 -15.34
N ALA A 303 -17.45 -0.12 -15.39
CA ALA A 303 -17.87 -0.88 -14.21
C ALA A 303 -16.77 -0.93 -13.14
N ALA A 304 -15.53 -1.17 -13.55
CA ALA A 304 -14.35 -1.12 -12.67
C ALA A 304 -14.19 0.27 -12.02
N PHE A 305 -14.43 1.34 -12.79
CA PHE A 305 -14.45 2.71 -12.28
C PHE A 305 -15.55 2.94 -11.25
N GLY A 306 -16.74 2.37 -11.45
CA GLY A 306 -17.82 2.37 -10.46
C GLY A 306 -17.46 1.67 -9.16
N VAL A 307 -16.80 0.50 -9.24
CA VAL A 307 -16.30 -0.22 -8.04
C VAL A 307 -15.21 0.58 -7.33
N HIS A 308 -14.31 1.21 -8.09
CA HIS A 308 -13.27 2.09 -7.54
C HIS A 308 -13.90 3.29 -6.80
N LEU A 309 -14.89 3.95 -7.41
CA LEU A 309 -15.63 5.05 -6.80
C LEU A 309 -16.36 4.63 -5.53
N TYR A 310 -16.99 3.45 -5.54
CA TYR A 310 -17.65 2.89 -4.36
C TYR A 310 -16.67 2.70 -3.19
N GLY A 311 -15.48 2.14 -3.47
CA GLY A 311 -14.42 2.00 -2.48
C GLY A 311 -13.97 3.34 -1.88
N PHE A 312 -13.91 4.39 -2.69
CA PHE A 312 -13.63 5.74 -2.19
C PHE A 312 -14.74 6.30 -1.31
N ILE A 313 -15.99 6.18 -1.74
CA ILE A 313 -17.12 6.67 -0.95
C ILE A 313 -17.12 6.02 0.43
N LEU A 314 -16.95 4.69 0.50
CA LEU A 314 -16.83 3.99 1.78
C LEU A 314 -15.66 4.53 2.62
N ARG A 315 -14.47 4.66 2.02
CA ARG A 315 -13.29 5.15 2.73
C ARG A 315 -13.47 6.59 3.25
N CYS A 316 -14.09 7.47 2.46
CA CYS A 316 -14.43 8.84 2.87
C CYS A 316 -15.41 8.86 4.03
N MET A 317 -16.44 8.01 4.00
CA MET A 317 -17.43 7.91 5.08
C MET A 317 -16.82 7.39 6.38
N ILE A 318 -15.87 6.44 6.30
CA ILE A 318 -15.16 5.89 7.46
C ILE A 318 -14.16 6.90 8.03
N ALA A 319 -13.37 7.53 7.16
CA ALA A 319 -12.31 8.45 7.58
C ALA A 319 -12.82 9.87 7.93
N GLY A 320 -14.03 10.23 7.48
CA GLY A 320 -14.58 11.58 7.63
C GLY A 320 -13.86 12.65 6.80
N ARG A 321 -13.11 12.24 5.77
CA ARG A 321 -12.24 13.12 4.95
C ARG A 321 -11.94 12.52 3.58
N PRO A 322 -11.48 13.33 2.60
CA PRO A 322 -10.97 12.82 1.34
C PRO A 322 -9.75 11.89 1.53
N PRO A 323 -9.58 10.87 0.68
CA PRO A 323 -8.58 9.83 0.85
C PRO A 323 -7.30 10.21 0.10
N VAL A 324 -6.58 11.21 0.60
CA VAL A 324 -5.27 11.66 0.07
C VAL A 324 -4.30 12.06 1.19
N THR A 325 -4.41 11.40 2.35
CA THR A 325 -3.62 11.73 3.54
C THR A 325 -2.32 10.95 3.67
N ASN A 326 -2.22 9.80 3.00
CA ASN A 326 -1.02 8.99 2.95
C ASN A 326 -0.68 8.53 1.51
N MET A 327 0.40 7.77 1.38
CA MET A 327 0.92 7.33 0.08
C MET A 327 -0.02 6.33 -0.60
N TYR A 328 -0.57 5.37 0.15
CA TYR A 328 -1.57 4.42 -0.36
C TYR A 328 -2.77 5.15 -0.95
N GLU A 329 -3.32 6.10 -0.19
CA GLU A 329 -4.44 6.96 -0.56
C GLU A 329 -4.16 7.79 -1.82
N SER A 330 -2.95 8.33 -1.94
CA SER A 330 -2.52 9.04 -3.14
C SER A 330 -2.46 8.12 -4.37
N VAL A 331 -1.96 6.88 -4.24
CA VAL A 331 -1.87 5.93 -5.36
C VAL A 331 -3.25 5.54 -5.88
N ILE A 332 -4.18 5.21 -4.99
CA ILE A 332 -5.55 4.89 -5.40
C ILE A 332 -6.20 6.11 -6.05
N TRP A 333 -5.98 7.33 -5.54
CA TRP A 333 -6.55 8.57 -6.09
C TRP A 333 -6.02 8.87 -7.50
N VAL A 334 -4.71 8.73 -7.70
CA VAL A 334 -4.07 8.92 -9.01
C VAL A 334 -4.60 7.89 -10.02
N SER A 335 -4.74 6.62 -9.61
CA SER A 335 -5.35 5.57 -10.45
C SER A 335 -6.77 5.94 -10.89
N PHE A 336 -7.58 6.48 -9.97
CA PHE A 336 -8.92 6.96 -10.30
C PHE A 336 -8.91 8.14 -11.26
N GLY A 337 -8.05 9.13 -11.02
CA GLY A 337 -7.88 10.27 -11.92
C GLY A 337 -7.47 9.84 -13.34
N VAL A 338 -6.62 8.82 -13.49
CA VAL A 338 -6.17 8.31 -14.79
C VAL A 338 -7.36 7.81 -15.59
N VAL A 339 -8.22 6.99 -14.97
CA VAL A 339 -9.42 6.44 -15.61
C VAL A 339 -10.46 7.52 -15.86
N LEU A 340 -10.64 8.44 -14.91
CA LEU A 340 -11.55 9.60 -15.07
C LEU A 340 -11.16 10.42 -16.31
N PHE A 341 -9.90 10.83 -16.42
CA PHE A 341 -9.44 11.60 -17.59
C PHE A 341 -9.54 10.79 -18.88
N ALA A 342 -9.24 9.50 -18.85
CA ALA A 342 -9.38 8.66 -20.02
C ALA A 342 -10.84 8.53 -20.48
N LEU A 343 -11.80 8.37 -19.56
CA LEU A 343 -13.23 8.33 -19.90
C LEU A 343 -13.71 9.68 -20.46
N VAL A 344 -13.27 10.80 -19.87
CA VAL A 344 -13.56 12.15 -20.38
C VAL A 344 -13.00 12.33 -21.80
N PHE A 345 -11.74 11.95 -22.02
CA PHE A 345 -11.13 12.03 -23.35
C PHE A 345 -11.72 11.04 -24.35
N GLU A 346 -12.14 9.86 -23.91
CA GLU A 346 -12.85 8.89 -24.75
C GLU A 346 -14.20 9.48 -25.20
N ALA A 347 -14.91 10.17 -24.31
CA ALA A 347 -16.16 10.85 -24.64
C ALA A 347 -15.97 12.01 -25.64
N ILE A 348 -14.91 12.81 -25.47
CA ILE A 348 -14.64 13.99 -26.32
C ILE A 348 -14.02 13.61 -27.67
N TYR A 349 -12.97 12.78 -27.67
CA TYR A 349 -12.16 12.48 -28.84
C TYR A 349 -12.51 11.15 -29.52
N ARG A 350 -13.39 10.32 -28.93
CA ARG A 350 -13.74 8.96 -29.40
C ARG A 350 -12.49 8.13 -29.70
N ALA A 351 -11.58 8.14 -28.73
CA ALA A 351 -10.17 7.81 -28.86
C ALA A 351 -9.77 6.56 -28.07
N ARG A 352 -10.01 5.37 -28.65
CA ARG A 352 -9.81 4.03 -28.04
C ARG A 352 -8.50 3.78 -27.28
N TYR A 353 -7.45 4.54 -27.56
CA TYR A 353 -6.13 4.36 -26.96
C TYR A 353 -6.06 4.89 -25.52
N TYR A 354 -6.90 5.87 -25.14
CA TYR A 354 -6.95 6.35 -23.76
C TYR A 354 -7.47 5.27 -22.82
N ALA A 355 -8.54 4.58 -23.21
CA ALA A 355 -9.10 3.46 -22.44
C ALA A 355 -8.07 2.35 -22.18
N VAL A 356 -7.29 1.96 -23.20
CA VAL A 356 -6.23 0.93 -23.06
C VAL A 356 -5.12 1.40 -22.12
N ALA A 357 -4.60 2.61 -22.33
CA ALA A 357 -3.54 3.16 -21.50
C ALA A 357 -3.97 3.30 -20.04
N ALA A 358 -5.18 3.81 -19.81
CA ALA A 358 -5.74 3.96 -18.46
C ALA A 358 -5.97 2.63 -17.77
N ALA A 359 -6.51 1.63 -18.47
CA ALA A 359 -6.70 0.29 -17.90
C ALA A 359 -5.36 -0.31 -17.45
N ALA A 360 -4.30 -0.18 -18.26
CA ALA A 360 -2.96 -0.64 -17.90
C ALA A 360 -2.39 0.10 -16.68
N VAL A 361 -2.36 1.44 -16.73
CA VAL A 361 -1.79 2.27 -15.67
C VAL A 361 -2.56 2.11 -14.36
N ALA A 362 -3.90 2.12 -14.40
CA ALA A 362 -4.73 1.93 -13.22
C ALA A 362 -4.54 0.54 -12.60
N THR A 363 -4.44 -0.50 -13.42
CA THR A 363 -4.12 -1.86 -12.94
C THR A 363 -2.79 -1.87 -12.21
N LEU A 364 -1.72 -1.33 -12.81
CA LEU A 364 -0.39 -1.31 -12.21
C LEU A 364 -0.35 -0.55 -10.88
N LEU A 365 -1.00 0.62 -10.81
CA LEU A 365 -1.05 1.43 -9.59
C LEU A 365 -1.82 0.73 -8.47
N LEU A 366 -2.97 0.12 -8.76
CA LEU A 366 -3.75 -0.57 -7.73
C LEU A 366 -3.13 -1.92 -7.31
N VAL A 367 -2.49 -2.64 -8.23
CA VAL A 367 -1.68 -3.82 -7.88
C VAL A 367 -0.52 -3.42 -6.97
N LEU A 368 0.14 -2.30 -7.24
CA LEU A 368 1.17 -1.77 -6.34
C LEU A 368 0.58 -1.48 -4.95
N ALA A 369 -0.56 -0.78 -4.87
CA ALA A 369 -1.23 -0.49 -3.60
C ALA A 369 -1.62 -1.75 -2.81
N ASP A 370 -2.04 -2.83 -3.47
CA ASP A 370 -2.48 -4.08 -2.85
C ASP A 370 -1.33 -5.04 -2.49
N SER A 371 -0.21 -4.99 -3.23
CA SER A 371 0.89 -5.97 -3.10
C SER A 371 2.01 -5.58 -2.13
N VAL A 372 2.17 -4.30 -1.81
CA VAL A 372 3.22 -3.81 -0.90
C VAL A 372 2.65 -2.96 0.25
N PRO A 373 1.76 -3.52 1.09
CA PRO A 373 1.13 -2.77 2.18
C PRO A 373 2.10 -2.38 3.30
N SER A 374 3.31 -2.96 3.35
CA SER A 374 4.38 -2.54 4.26
C SER A 374 5.00 -1.19 3.88
N ILE A 375 4.82 -0.75 2.63
CA ILE A 375 5.29 0.55 2.12
C ILE A 375 4.09 1.48 1.89
N LEU A 376 3.00 0.94 1.35
CA LEU A 376 1.75 1.63 1.07
C LEU A 376 0.69 1.19 2.09
N ASP A 377 0.78 1.73 3.31
CA ASP A 377 -0.12 1.32 4.39
C ASP A 377 -1.59 1.72 4.10
N PRO A 378 -2.51 0.74 3.96
CA PRO A 378 -3.91 1.03 3.71
C PRO A 378 -4.68 1.47 4.97
N SER A 379 -4.05 1.46 6.15
CA SER A 379 -4.69 1.89 7.41
C SER A 379 -5.23 3.31 7.33
N ILE A 380 -6.26 3.60 8.13
CA ILE A 380 -6.85 4.94 8.24
C ILE A 380 -6.45 5.52 9.59
N ASP A 381 -5.43 6.36 9.60
CA ASP A 381 -4.91 6.94 10.83
C ASP A 381 -5.53 8.30 11.17
N PRO A 382 -5.56 8.69 12.45
CA PRO A 382 -5.83 10.06 12.86
C PRO A 382 -4.92 11.07 12.14
N LEU A 383 -5.48 12.23 11.80
CA LEU A 383 -4.71 13.30 11.15
C LEU A 383 -3.74 13.95 12.14
N VAL A 384 -2.51 14.18 11.66
CA VAL A 384 -1.59 15.11 12.31
C VAL A 384 -2.23 16.50 12.41
N PRO A 385 -1.90 17.32 13.42
CA PRO A 385 -2.63 18.56 13.72
C PRO A 385 -2.83 19.50 12.53
N VAL A 386 -1.80 19.69 11.69
CA VAL A 386 -1.86 20.56 10.51
C VAL A 386 -2.83 20.08 9.42
N LEU A 387 -3.12 18.78 9.37
CA LEU A 387 -4.06 18.19 8.41
C LEU A 387 -5.50 18.15 8.92
N ARG A 388 -5.76 18.47 10.21
CA ARG A 388 -7.10 18.36 10.82
C ARG A 388 -8.15 19.24 10.14
N SER A 389 -7.74 20.36 9.53
CA SER A 389 -8.65 21.13 8.66
C SER A 389 -8.70 20.48 7.28
N ASN A 390 -9.79 19.77 6.99
CA ASN A 390 -10.01 19.09 5.71
C ASN A 390 -10.06 20.04 4.49
N TYR A 391 -10.12 21.35 4.72
CA TYR A 391 -10.20 22.38 3.67
C TYR A 391 -9.05 22.27 2.67
N TRP A 392 -7.80 22.37 3.15
CA TRP A 392 -6.61 22.34 2.29
C TRP A 392 -6.34 20.97 1.70
N LEU A 393 -6.64 19.91 2.46
CA LEU A 393 -6.60 18.54 1.96
C LEU A 393 -7.50 18.36 0.72
N THR A 394 -8.68 18.97 0.75
CA THR A 394 -9.65 18.89 -0.35
C THR A 394 -9.21 19.73 -1.54
N ILE A 395 -8.83 21.00 -1.34
CA ILE A 395 -8.61 21.90 -2.49
C ILE A 395 -7.20 21.80 -3.07
N HIS A 396 -6.16 21.72 -2.24
CA HIS A 396 -4.79 21.71 -2.71
C HIS A 396 -4.35 20.30 -3.09
N VAL A 397 -4.46 19.35 -2.14
CA VAL A 397 -3.88 18.02 -2.30
C VAL A 397 -4.60 17.24 -3.40
N LEU A 398 -5.94 17.28 -3.47
CA LEU A 398 -6.67 16.64 -4.58
C LEU A 398 -6.31 17.26 -5.93
N THR A 399 -6.21 18.59 -6.02
CA THR A 399 -5.88 19.28 -7.29
C THR A 399 -4.48 18.93 -7.79
N ILE A 400 -3.46 19.02 -6.92
CA ILE A 400 -2.08 18.75 -7.32
C ILE A 400 -1.88 17.26 -7.65
N THR A 401 -2.46 16.34 -6.89
CA THR A 401 -2.34 14.90 -7.18
C THR A 401 -3.17 14.47 -8.39
N LEU A 402 -4.27 15.18 -8.70
CA LEU A 402 -5.00 14.98 -9.94
C LEU A 402 -4.16 15.37 -11.17
N SER A 403 -3.24 16.33 -11.05
CA SER A 403 -2.26 16.59 -12.12
C SER A 403 -1.38 15.37 -12.41
N TYR A 404 -0.97 14.63 -11.37
CA TYR A 404 -0.15 13.41 -11.51
C TYR A 404 -0.92 12.33 -12.27
N ALA A 405 -2.24 12.27 -12.11
CA ALA A 405 -3.09 11.37 -12.87
C ALA A 405 -3.13 11.69 -14.37
N ALA A 406 -3.22 12.98 -14.74
CA ALA A 406 -3.13 13.40 -16.12
C ALA A 406 -1.75 13.10 -16.74
N PHE A 407 -0.67 13.30 -15.97
CA PHE A 407 0.68 12.94 -16.39
C PHE A 407 0.93 11.43 -16.47
N ALA A 408 0.34 10.64 -15.57
CA ALA A 408 0.40 9.17 -15.62
C ALA A 408 -0.37 8.62 -16.82
N LEU A 409 -1.49 9.24 -17.20
CA LEU A 409 -2.17 8.93 -18.45
C LEU A 409 -1.29 9.31 -19.67
N ALA A 410 -0.63 10.47 -19.63
CA ALA A 410 0.30 10.88 -20.68
C ALA A 410 1.48 9.90 -20.83
N LEU A 411 2.03 9.40 -19.71
CA LEU A 411 3.02 8.34 -19.67
C LEU A 411 2.50 7.07 -20.36
N GLY A 412 1.32 6.58 -19.99
CA GLY A 412 0.76 5.34 -20.58
C GLY A 412 0.51 5.46 -22.09
N VAL A 413 0.03 6.61 -22.56
CA VAL A 413 -0.12 6.87 -24.00
C VAL A 413 1.26 7.08 -24.67
N GLY A 414 2.20 7.69 -23.95
CA GLY A 414 3.61 7.85 -24.33
C GLY A 414 4.30 6.52 -24.60
N ASP A 415 4.19 5.57 -23.68
CA ASP A 415 4.73 4.22 -23.80
C ASP A 415 4.14 3.48 -25.00
N ALA A 416 2.83 3.62 -25.23
CA ALA A 416 2.17 3.09 -26.41
C ALA A 416 2.71 3.72 -27.71
N SER A 417 2.98 5.03 -27.72
CA SER A 417 3.56 5.74 -28.87
C SER A 417 5.01 5.28 -29.13
N LEU A 418 5.84 5.19 -28.09
CA LEU A 418 7.22 4.70 -28.19
C LEU A 418 7.28 3.25 -28.69
N GLY A 419 6.40 2.38 -28.22
CA GLY A 419 6.28 1.01 -28.72
C GLY A 419 6.06 0.96 -30.24
N ARG A 420 5.26 1.88 -30.80
CA ARG A 420 5.08 1.97 -32.25
C ARG A 420 6.35 2.37 -32.98
N TYR A 421 7.11 3.33 -32.44
CA TYR A 421 8.41 3.70 -33.02
C TYR A 421 9.42 2.54 -32.95
N ILE A 422 9.40 1.73 -31.89
CA ILE A 422 10.27 0.55 -31.75
C ILE A 422 9.94 -0.51 -32.82
N PHE A 423 8.66 -0.84 -33.00
CA PHE A 423 8.24 -1.97 -33.86
C PHE A 423 7.99 -1.61 -35.32
N LYS A 424 7.58 -0.38 -35.63
CA LYS A 424 7.25 0.04 -37.00
C LYS A 424 8.15 1.14 -37.56
N ALA A 425 9.01 1.76 -36.75
CA ALA A 425 9.99 2.80 -37.12
C ALA A 425 9.47 3.99 -37.97
N LYS A 426 8.16 4.11 -38.19
CA LYS A 426 7.54 5.12 -39.07
C LYS A 426 6.48 5.93 -38.32
N ASP A 427 6.49 7.24 -38.57
CA ASP A 427 5.52 8.19 -38.00
C ASP A 427 4.21 8.19 -38.81
N ASP A 428 3.41 7.13 -38.62
CA ASP A 428 2.11 7.01 -39.29
C ASP A 428 0.98 7.79 -38.58
N ALA A 429 -0.18 7.91 -39.23
CA ALA A 429 -1.32 8.67 -38.72
C ALA A 429 -1.79 8.22 -37.31
N LYS A 430 -1.57 6.94 -36.96
CA LYS A 430 -1.89 6.44 -35.61
C LYS A 430 -0.90 6.96 -34.58
N THR A 431 0.39 6.93 -34.89
CA THR A 431 1.44 7.48 -34.02
C THR A 431 1.25 8.99 -33.82
N GLN A 432 0.94 9.74 -34.88
CA GLN A 432 0.61 11.16 -34.78
C GLN A 432 -0.60 11.42 -33.88
N ARG A 433 -1.63 10.56 -33.94
CA ARG A 433 -2.80 10.65 -33.07
C ARG A 433 -2.47 10.39 -31.60
N LEU A 434 -1.62 9.40 -31.29
CA LEU A 434 -1.13 9.19 -29.93
C LEU A 434 -0.34 10.41 -29.42
N ASN A 435 0.50 11.01 -30.28
CA ASN A 435 1.24 12.20 -29.92
C ASN A 435 0.33 13.40 -29.64
N TYR A 436 -0.78 13.56 -30.39
CA TYR A 436 -1.81 14.54 -30.07
C TYR A 436 -2.44 14.27 -28.69
N PHE A 437 -2.73 13.02 -28.36
CA PHE A 437 -3.30 12.64 -27.08
C PHE A 437 -2.37 12.91 -25.90
N ILE A 438 -1.08 12.61 -26.06
CA ILE A 438 -0.04 12.96 -25.08
C ILE A 438 -0.04 14.47 -24.82
N TYR A 439 -0.07 15.28 -25.89
CA TYR A 439 -0.09 16.74 -25.78
C TYR A 439 -1.29 17.24 -24.96
N ARG A 440 -2.49 16.72 -25.25
CA ARG A 440 -3.72 17.10 -24.53
C ARG A 440 -3.69 16.69 -23.06
N SER A 441 -3.17 15.51 -22.74
CA SER A 441 -3.01 15.06 -21.35
C SER A 441 -2.02 15.92 -20.58
N ILE A 442 -0.89 16.29 -21.19
CA ILE A 442 0.09 17.19 -20.55
C ILE A 442 -0.50 18.58 -20.31
N GLN A 443 -1.28 19.13 -21.25
CA GLN A 443 -1.94 20.43 -21.07
C GLN A 443 -2.84 20.44 -19.82
N VAL A 444 -3.68 19.41 -19.65
CA VAL A 444 -4.53 19.28 -18.45
C VAL A 444 -3.69 19.15 -17.18
N GLY A 445 -2.66 18.31 -17.21
CA GLY A 445 -1.75 18.14 -16.08
C GLY A 445 -1.06 19.43 -15.68
N VAL A 446 -0.55 20.22 -16.63
CA VAL A 446 0.13 21.50 -16.34
C VAL A 446 -0.81 22.51 -15.70
N VAL A 447 -2.05 22.63 -16.16
CA VAL A 447 -3.05 23.54 -15.56
C VAL A 447 -3.31 23.15 -14.10
N LEU A 448 -3.52 21.86 -13.84
CA LEU A 448 -3.77 21.36 -12.48
C LEU A 448 -2.53 21.47 -11.59
N LEU A 449 -1.34 21.20 -12.13
CA LEU A 449 -0.08 21.31 -11.38
C LEU A 449 0.20 22.77 -11.02
N ALA A 450 0.01 23.72 -11.95
CA ALA A 450 0.18 25.14 -11.69
C ALA A 450 -0.79 25.63 -10.61
N ALA A 451 -2.08 25.31 -10.74
CA ALA A 451 -3.10 25.63 -9.75
C ALA A 451 -2.76 25.00 -8.39
N GLY A 452 -2.39 23.72 -8.39
CA GLY A 452 -1.98 22.97 -7.21
C GLY A 452 -0.79 23.62 -6.49
N THR A 453 0.27 23.98 -7.22
CA THR A 453 1.46 24.64 -6.65
C THR A 453 1.12 25.98 -6.03
N ILE A 454 0.26 26.79 -6.67
CA ILE A 454 -0.20 28.07 -6.10
C ILE A 454 -1.02 27.83 -4.83
N LEU A 455 -1.99 26.92 -4.86
CA LEU A 455 -2.80 26.55 -3.69
C LEU A 455 -1.94 26.02 -2.54
N GLY A 456 -0.82 25.35 -2.85
CA GLY A 456 0.14 24.87 -1.87
C GLY A 456 0.85 26.00 -1.15
N GLY A 457 1.28 27.03 -1.87
CA GLY A 457 1.85 28.24 -1.26
C GLY A 457 0.86 28.99 -0.38
N VAL A 458 -0.42 29.07 -0.80
CA VAL A 458 -1.47 29.67 0.04
C VAL A 458 -1.69 28.87 1.32
N TRP A 459 -1.71 27.53 1.23
CA TRP A 459 -1.82 26.66 2.39
C TRP A 459 -0.62 26.80 3.34
N ALA A 460 0.60 26.88 2.81
CA ALA A 460 1.82 27.12 3.57
C ALA A 460 1.73 28.45 4.34
N ASN A 461 1.21 29.50 3.70
CA ASN A 461 1.01 30.79 4.36
C ASN A 461 0.00 30.70 5.50
N ALA A 462 -1.11 30.00 5.28
CA ALA A 462 -2.14 29.80 6.30
C ALA A 462 -1.66 28.96 7.49
N SER A 463 -0.71 28.04 7.27
CA SER A 463 -0.26 27.08 8.30
C SER A 463 1.01 27.51 9.03
N TRP A 464 1.93 28.19 8.33
CA TRP A 464 3.27 28.52 8.82
C TRP A 464 3.63 30.00 8.66
N GLY A 465 2.70 30.85 8.22
CA GLY A 465 2.92 32.29 8.07
C GLY A 465 3.85 32.69 6.91
N ARG A 466 4.19 31.76 6.01
CA ARG A 466 5.00 32.03 4.81
C ARG A 466 4.43 31.35 3.57
N PHE A 467 4.41 32.08 2.44
CA PHE A 467 3.93 31.55 1.16
C PHE A 467 4.88 30.52 0.52
N TRP A 468 6.19 30.70 0.71
CA TRP A 468 7.23 29.84 0.14
C TRP A 468 8.45 29.84 1.06
N GLY A 469 9.17 28.73 1.12
CA GLY A 469 10.35 28.59 1.97
C GLY A 469 11.38 27.58 1.45
N TRP A 470 11.33 27.26 0.16
CA TRP A 470 12.34 26.43 -0.52
C TRP A 470 12.48 25.03 0.08
N ASP A 471 11.40 24.53 0.70
CA ASP A 471 11.33 23.15 1.16
C ASP A 471 11.44 22.20 -0.05
N PRO A 472 12.07 21.01 0.09
CA PRO A 472 12.21 20.08 -1.03
C PRO A 472 10.91 19.80 -1.79
N LYS A 473 9.75 19.75 -1.12
CA LYS A 473 8.46 19.54 -1.82
C LYS A 473 8.06 20.73 -2.68
N GLU A 474 8.23 21.94 -2.17
CA GLU A 474 7.96 23.18 -2.88
C GLU A 474 8.87 23.28 -4.13
N VAL A 475 10.16 23.04 -3.95
CA VAL A 475 11.16 23.10 -5.04
C VAL A 475 10.87 22.06 -6.13
N TRP A 476 10.59 20.81 -5.76
CA TRP A 476 10.32 19.77 -6.76
C TRP A 476 8.98 19.95 -7.47
N ALA A 477 7.96 20.51 -6.81
CA ALA A 477 6.73 20.92 -7.48
C ALA A 477 6.98 22.00 -8.55
N LEU A 478 7.84 22.98 -8.26
CA LEU A 478 8.26 23.99 -9.24
C LEU A 478 9.08 23.38 -10.39
N ILE A 479 10.05 22.50 -10.10
CA ILE A 479 10.85 21.81 -11.13
C ILE A 479 9.95 20.99 -12.06
N ALA A 480 8.99 20.24 -11.50
CA ALA A 480 8.04 19.46 -12.30
C ALA A 480 7.19 20.37 -13.20
N LEU A 481 6.70 21.50 -12.68
CA LEU A 481 5.93 22.47 -13.44
C LEU A 481 6.75 23.06 -14.61
N LEU A 482 7.97 23.51 -14.33
CA LEU A 482 8.86 24.06 -15.35
C LEU A 482 9.27 23.02 -16.40
N GLY A 483 9.51 21.77 -15.99
CA GLY A 483 9.84 20.67 -16.90
C GLY A 483 8.72 20.36 -17.88
N TYR A 484 7.47 20.27 -17.41
CA TYR A 484 6.33 20.07 -18.30
C TYR A 484 5.99 21.31 -19.14
N LEU A 485 6.18 22.53 -18.62
CA LEU A 485 6.08 23.75 -19.41
C LEU A 485 7.12 23.79 -20.52
N ALA A 486 8.36 23.37 -20.28
CA ALA A 486 9.40 23.28 -21.30
C ALA A 486 9.01 22.31 -22.43
N ILE A 487 8.35 21.18 -22.10
CA ILE A 487 7.82 20.26 -23.11
C ILE A 487 6.73 20.91 -23.95
N LEU A 488 5.76 21.59 -23.32
CA LEU A 488 4.69 22.27 -24.04
C LEU A 488 5.22 23.40 -24.94
N HIS A 489 6.15 24.21 -24.44
CA HIS A 489 6.81 25.27 -25.20
C HIS A 489 7.65 24.71 -26.33
N GLY A 490 8.45 23.67 -26.09
CA GLY A 490 9.23 23.00 -27.13
C GLY A 490 8.35 22.41 -28.23
N ARG A 491 7.14 21.91 -27.90
CA ARG A 491 6.17 21.46 -28.90
C ARG A 491 5.58 22.61 -29.71
N TYR A 492 5.28 23.73 -29.06
CA TYR A 492 4.76 24.95 -29.69
C TYR A 492 5.80 25.59 -30.63
N ALA A 493 7.05 25.72 -30.18
CA ALA A 493 8.18 26.23 -30.96
C ALA A 493 8.66 25.27 -32.07
N GLY A 494 8.11 24.06 -32.15
CA GLY A 494 8.44 23.06 -33.18
C GLY A 494 9.71 22.25 -32.91
N TRP A 495 10.36 22.42 -31.76
CA TRP A 495 11.57 21.70 -31.33
C TRP A 495 11.26 20.24 -30.97
N LEU A 496 10.15 20.02 -30.24
CA LEU A 496 9.69 18.70 -29.83
C LEU A 496 8.53 18.25 -30.71
N ARG A 497 8.86 17.60 -31.82
CA ARG A 497 7.87 16.95 -32.71
C ARG A 497 7.38 15.62 -32.10
N GLY A 498 6.53 14.87 -32.82
CA GLY A 498 5.85 13.66 -32.33
C GLY A 498 6.71 12.74 -31.45
N PHE A 499 7.83 12.24 -31.97
CA PHE A 499 8.76 11.39 -31.22
C PHE A 499 9.32 12.07 -29.96
N GLY A 500 9.75 13.33 -30.06
CA GLY A 500 10.30 14.09 -28.93
C GLY A 500 9.26 14.34 -27.83
N LEU A 501 7.99 14.52 -28.21
CA LEU A 501 6.89 14.64 -27.26
C LEU A 501 6.61 13.31 -26.54
N ALA A 502 6.65 12.18 -27.25
CA ALA A 502 6.52 10.87 -26.65
C ALA A 502 7.64 10.59 -25.63
N VAL A 503 8.89 10.81 -26.01
CA VAL A 503 10.04 10.71 -25.09
C VAL A 503 9.89 11.67 -23.90
N GLY A 504 9.54 12.92 -24.17
CA GLY A 504 9.35 13.94 -23.14
C GLY A 504 8.30 13.55 -22.12
N SER A 505 7.18 12.95 -22.54
CA SER A 505 6.12 12.51 -21.63
C SER A 505 6.57 11.44 -20.64
N VAL A 506 7.40 10.49 -21.08
CA VAL A 506 7.94 9.41 -20.25
C VAL A 506 9.00 9.95 -19.30
N VAL A 507 9.95 10.74 -19.82
CA VAL A 507 11.07 11.27 -19.03
C VAL A 507 10.60 12.32 -18.02
N ALA A 508 9.67 13.20 -18.37
CA ALA A 508 9.17 14.21 -17.43
C ALA A 508 8.31 13.61 -16.30
N PHE A 509 7.75 12.41 -16.49
CA PHE A 509 7.06 11.72 -15.40
C PHE A 509 8.01 11.39 -14.23
N LEU A 510 9.33 11.26 -14.50
CA LEU A 510 10.34 11.11 -13.46
C LEU A 510 10.41 12.32 -12.51
N LEU A 511 10.08 13.53 -12.99
CA LEU A 511 10.01 14.73 -12.15
C LEU A 511 8.85 14.63 -11.14
N VAL A 512 7.70 14.10 -11.57
CA VAL A 512 6.55 13.84 -10.71
C VAL A 512 6.89 12.76 -9.68
N LEU A 513 7.56 11.69 -10.09
CA LEU A 513 8.02 10.65 -9.17
C LEU A 513 9.00 11.19 -8.13
N MET A 514 9.90 12.10 -8.50
CA MET A 514 10.79 12.73 -7.54
C MET A 514 10.02 13.65 -6.57
N ALA A 515 9.11 14.49 -7.08
CA ALA A 515 8.30 15.38 -6.26
C ALA A 515 7.39 14.64 -5.27
N TRP A 516 6.82 13.51 -5.69
CA TRP A 516 5.87 12.74 -4.91
C TRP A 516 6.51 11.64 -4.06
N TYR A 517 7.33 10.77 -4.65
CA TYR A 517 7.96 9.66 -3.93
C TYR A 517 9.36 10.03 -3.41
N GLY A 518 10.17 10.67 -4.26
CA GLY A 518 11.56 11.00 -3.93
C GLY A 518 11.71 11.89 -2.70
N VAL A 519 10.94 12.96 -2.58
CA VAL A 519 10.99 13.83 -1.40
C VAL A 519 10.57 13.09 -0.13
N ASN A 520 9.55 12.22 -0.21
CA ASN A 520 9.00 11.52 0.94
C ASN A 520 9.88 10.35 1.44
N PHE A 521 10.51 9.59 0.54
CA PHE A 521 11.25 8.38 0.91
C PHE A 521 12.78 8.49 0.77
N ILE A 522 13.27 9.34 -0.15
CA ILE A 522 14.71 9.47 -0.43
C ILE A 522 15.31 10.64 0.34
N LEU A 523 14.64 11.80 0.32
CA LEU A 523 15.15 12.99 1.00
C LEU A 523 14.75 13.00 2.49
N GLY A 524 13.52 12.61 2.83
CA GLY A 524 13.07 12.42 4.22
C GLY A 524 13.17 13.65 5.14
N VAL A 525 13.43 14.83 4.57
CA VAL A 525 13.65 16.10 5.26
C VAL A 525 12.59 17.10 4.81
N GLY A 526 12.09 17.89 5.75
CA GLY A 526 11.13 18.98 5.50
C GLY A 526 9.89 18.91 6.39
N LEU A 527 9.24 20.06 6.60
CA LEU A 527 8.04 20.20 7.46
C LEU A 527 6.83 19.40 6.96
N HIS A 528 6.95 18.82 5.76
CA HIS A 528 5.92 18.04 5.08
C HIS A 528 6.18 16.52 5.11
N SER A 529 7.29 16.04 5.67
CA SER A 529 7.59 14.61 5.77
C SER A 529 6.83 13.99 6.95
N TYR A 530 5.55 13.69 6.75
CA TYR A 530 4.71 13.07 7.79
C TYR A 530 4.81 11.55 7.74
N GLY A 531 5.85 10.98 8.35
CA GLY A 531 5.87 9.59 8.81
C GLY A 531 5.77 8.50 7.74
N PHE A 532 6.60 8.56 6.68
CA PHE A 532 6.65 7.49 5.69
C PHE A 532 7.65 6.39 6.07
N SER A 533 7.24 5.13 5.94
CA SER A 533 8.06 3.94 6.19
C SER A 533 9.30 3.90 5.28
N SER A 534 10.41 3.32 5.72
CA SER A 534 11.51 2.96 4.82
C SER A 534 11.06 1.85 3.84
N GLY A 535 11.32 2.01 2.55
CA GLY A 535 11.09 0.96 1.56
C GLY A 535 10.51 1.44 0.23
N GLY A 536 10.68 0.62 -0.81
CA GLY A 536 10.17 0.87 -2.16
C GLY A 536 11.16 1.52 -3.14
N ALA A 537 12.30 2.03 -2.65
CA ALA A 537 13.30 2.69 -3.49
C ALA A 537 13.83 1.78 -4.60
N LYS A 538 13.99 0.49 -4.32
CA LYS A 538 14.34 -0.53 -5.33
C LYS A 538 13.27 -0.67 -6.40
N GLY A 539 11.99 -0.75 -6.02
CA GLY A 539 10.87 -0.84 -6.96
C GLY A 539 10.80 0.39 -7.86
N MET A 540 10.99 1.57 -7.26
CA MET A 540 11.08 2.83 -7.99
C MET A 540 12.27 2.83 -8.97
N ALA A 541 13.47 2.46 -8.51
CA ALA A 541 14.67 2.40 -9.35
C ALA A 541 14.51 1.42 -10.52
N VAL A 542 13.88 0.25 -10.29
CA VAL A 542 13.55 -0.71 -11.35
C VAL A 542 12.58 -0.10 -12.35
N PHE A 543 11.50 0.55 -11.88
CA PHE A 543 10.55 1.24 -12.76
C PHE A 543 11.25 2.31 -13.62
N VAL A 544 12.05 3.18 -13.00
CA VAL A 544 12.83 4.22 -13.71
C VAL A 544 13.78 3.59 -14.72
N GLY A 545 14.49 2.53 -14.34
CA GLY A 545 15.39 1.79 -15.23
C GLY A 545 14.68 1.20 -16.45
N ILE A 546 13.52 0.58 -16.25
CA ILE A 546 12.67 0.05 -17.34
C ILE A 546 12.24 1.18 -18.28
N GLN A 547 11.78 2.31 -17.74
CA GLN A 547 11.34 3.44 -18.55
C GLN A 547 12.47 4.08 -19.37
N LEU A 548 13.65 4.27 -18.76
CA LEU A 548 14.82 4.77 -19.47
C LEU A 548 15.31 3.79 -20.54
N LEU A 549 15.27 2.48 -20.28
CA LEU A 549 15.60 1.46 -21.27
C LEU A 549 14.60 1.47 -22.44
N TRP A 550 13.31 1.63 -22.15
CA TRP A 550 12.26 1.73 -23.17
C TRP A 550 12.47 2.94 -24.09
N VAL A 551 12.78 4.10 -23.50
CA VAL A 551 13.16 5.31 -24.23
C VAL A 551 14.43 5.09 -25.06
N ALA A 552 15.48 4.51 -24.48
CA ALA A 552 16.74 4.26 -25.18
C ALA A 552 16.55 3.35 -26.40
N LEU A 553 15.76 2.29 -26.26
CA LEU A 553 15.41 1.38 -27.36
C LEU A 553 14.63 2.12 -28.47
N ALA A 554 13.68 2.98 -28.09
CA ALA A 554 12.92 3.77 -29.05
C ALA A 554 13.81 4.79 -29.79
N VAL A 555 14.73 5.46 -29.10
CA VAL A 555 15.71 6.38 -29.70
C VAL A 555 16.61 5.66 -30.69
N PHE A 556 17.13 4.49 -30.30
CA PHE A 556 17.98 3.67 -31.18
C PHE A 556 17.25 3.28 -32.47
N ARG A 557 16.02 2.76 -32.36
CA ARG A 557 15.21 2.37 -33.52
C ARG A 557 14.81 3.55 -34.40
N TYR A 558 14.45 4.68 -33.80
CA TYR A 558 14.05 5.87 -34.55
C TYR A 558 15.21 6.46 -35.35
N LYS A 559 16.42 6.54 -34.77
CA LYS A 559 17.63 7.00 -35.49
C LYS A 559 18.03 6.03 -36.61
N GLY A 560 17.96 4.72 -36.35
CA GLY A 560 18.23 3.70 -37.36
C GLY A 560 17.26 3.77 -38.54
N GLY A 561 15.95 3.93 -38.28
CA GLY A 561 14.93 4.08 -39.32
C GLY A 561 15.16 5.29 -40.22
N LYS A 562 15.47 6.47 -39.63
CA LYS A 562 15.79 7.67 -40.41
C LYS A 562 17.04 7.53 -41.26
N SER A 563 18.07 6.83 -40.77
CA SER A 563 19.29 6.59 -41.54
C SER A 563 19.01 5.72 -42.77
N LEU A 564 18.14 4.71 -42.63
CA LEU A 564 17.71 3.85 -43.74
C LEU A 564 16.85 4.61 -44.76
N GLU A 565 15.90 5.43 -44.31
CA GLU A 565 15.09 6.28 -45.20
C GLU A 565 15.96 7.27 -45.99
N LEU A 566 16.95 7.90 -45.34
CA LEU A 566 17.88 8.81 -46.01
C LEU A 566 18.74 8.09 -47.06
N ARG A 567 19.24 6.88 -46.76
CA ARG A 567 19.99 6.06 -47.72
C ARG A 567 19.12 5.62 -48.89
N ALA A 568 17.86 5.27 -48.66
CA ALA A 568 16.91 4.91 -49.71
C ALA A 568 16.58 6.12 -50.61
N SER A 569 16.42 7.32 -50.04
CA SER A 569 16.19 8.54 -50.84
C SER A 569 17.39 8.96 -51.68
N LEU A 570 18.61 8.69 -51.20
CA LEU A 570 19.85 8.99 -51.95
C LEU A 570 20.19 7.90 -52.99
N GLY A 571 19.75 6.66 -52.79
CA GLY A 571 19.93 5.56 -53.75
C GLY A 571 19.00 5.66 -54.97
N ASN A 572 17.78 6.19 -54.79
CA ASN A 572 16.81 6.42 -55.87
C ASN A 572 17.06 7.70 -56.69
N SER A 573 18.14 8.45 -56.41
CA SER A 573 18.53 9.66 -57.14
C SER A 573 19.71 9.47 -58.10
N SER A 574 19.99 8.23 -58.52
CA SER A 574 20.95 7.95 -59.60
C SER A 574 20.17 7.85 -60.92
N PRO A 575 20.55 8.60 -61.99
CA PRO A 575 19.80 8.70 -63.24
C PRO A 575 19.68 7.38 -64.01
#